data_AF-A0A1M5VK90-F1
#
_entry.id   AF-A0A1M5VK90-F1
#
_cell.length_a   1.000
_cell.length_b   1.000
_cell.length_c   1.000
_cell.angle_alpha   90.00
_cell.angle_beta   90.00
_cell.angle_gamma   90.00
#
_symmetry.space_group_name_H-M   'P 1'
#
loop_
_entity.id
_entity.type
_entity.pdbx_description
1 polymer ?
#
loop_
_entity_poly.entity_id
_entity_poly.type
_entity_poly.pdbx_seq_one_letter_code
_entity_poly.pdbx_strand_id
1 'polypeptide(L)'
;MRSLLPGIIIGVLGLILSFILENSDIIMYSLFIIGFIPIIISGFMSGAYVSGDRVRGNYSDSKDFHERSVMSTKLFLFGIPVVLAAIAIHFFFFEKLKNFGLVLR
;
A
#
# COMPACT_ATOMS: atom_id res chain seq x y z
N MET A 1 0.68 6.84 -14.24
CA MET A 1 1.95 6.97 -13.50
C MET A 1 1.95 8.09 -12.45
N ARG A 2 1.21 9.20 -12.62
CA ARG A 2 1.19 10.30 -11.62
C ARG A 2 0.72 9.92 -10.20
N SER A 3 -0.03 8.82 -10.05
CA SER A 3 -0.51 8.32 -8.76
C SER A 3 0.54 7.56 -7.93
N LEU A 4 1.67 7.17 -8.53
CA LEU A 4 2.80 6.57 -7.81
C LEU A 4 3.51 7.61 -6.93
N LEU A 5 3.65 8.84 -7.45
CA LEU A 5 4.34 9.95 -6.79
C LEU A 5 3.77 10.30 -5.41
N PRO A 6 2.45 10.51 -5.21
CA PRO A 6 1.91 10.78 -3.87
C PRO A 6 2.15 9.62 -2.90
N GLY A 7 2.12 8.37 -3.37
CA GLY A 7 2.44 7.22 -2.55
C GLY A 7 3.91 7.21 -2.10
N ILE A 8 4.84 7.55 -2.99
CA ILE A 8 6.27 7.73 -2.66
C ILE A 8 6.43 8.85 -1.63
N ILE A 9 5.79 10.00 -1.83
CA ILE A 9 5.87 11.14 -0.90
C ILE A 9 5.41 10.72 0.50
N ILE A 10 4.25 10.07 0.62
CA ILE A 10 3.73 9.60 1.91
C ILE A 10 4.65 8.55 2.52
N GLY A 11 5.14 7.60 1.73
CA GLY A 11 6.07 6.57 2.21
C GLY A 11 7.38 7.17 2.74
N VAL A 12 7.98 8.11 2.03
CA VAL A 12 9.22 8.80 2.45
C VAL A 12 8.97 9.64 3.70
N LEU A 13 7.86 10.39 3.77
CA LEU A 13 7.53 11.15 4.98
C LEU A 13 7.31 10.23 6.18
N GLY A 14 6.61 9.12 6.00
CA GLY A 14 6.42 8.11 7.04
C GLY A 14 7.73 7.51 7.51
N LEU A 15 8.65 7.20 6.59
CA LEU A 15 10.01 6.76 6.93
C LEU A 15 10.72 7.79 7.79
N ILE A 16 10.79 9.05 7.34
CA ILE A 16 11.46 10.14 8.09
C ILE A 16 10.85 10.28 9.50
N LEU A 17 9.52 10.31 9.60
CA LEU A 17 8.82 10.43 10.89
C LEU A 17 9.11 9.25 11.82
N SER A 18 9.25 8.03 11.29
CA SER A 18 9.59 6.84 12.08
C SER A 18 10.96 6.91 12.74
N PHE A 19 11.90 7.69 12.20
CA PHE A 19 13.22 7.92 12.80
C PHE A 19 13.20 9.00 13.88
N ILE A 20 12.29 9.97 13.77
CA ILE A 20 12.21 11.12 14.68
C ILE A 20 11.36 10.79 15.90
N LEU A 21 10.27 10.03 15.70
CA LEU A 21 9.36 9.65 16.77
C LEU A 21 9.87 8.42 17.50
N GLU A 22 9.70 8.42 18.83
CA GLU A 22 10.10 7.28 19.68
C GLU A 22 9.26 6.02 19.40
N ASN A 23 7.99 6.20 19.00
CA ASN A 23 7.06 5.11 18.72
C ASN A 23 6.89 4.91 17.20
N SER A 24 7.82 4.17 16.61
CA SER A 24 7.80 3.84 15.18
C SER A 24 6.70 2.84 14.81
N ASP A 25 6.18 2.06 15.76
CA ASP A 25 5.10 1.10 15.53
C ASP A 25 3.81 1.78 15.08
N ILE A 26 3.44 2.91 15.72
CA ILE A 26 2.26 3.69 15.34
C ILE A 26 2.37 4.16 13.89
N ILE A 27 3.56 4.61 13.46
CA ILE A 27 3.81 5.08 12.10
C ILE A 27 3.74 3.91 11.12
N MET A 28 4.36 2.78 11.43
CA MET A 28 4.30 1.56 10.63
C MET A 28 2.85 1.09 10.42
N TYR A 29 2.05 0.96 11.49
CA TYR A 29 0.66 0.53 11.39
C TYR A 29 -0.20 1.52 10.60
N SER A 30 0.04 2.82 10.77
CA SER A 30 -0.64 3.86 9.98
C SER A 30 -0.34 3.71 8.49
N LEU A 31 0.93 3.50 8.12
CA LEU A 31 1.31 3.27 6.73
C LEU A 31 0.73 1.97 6.16
N PHE A 32 0.65 0.90 6.96
CA PHE A 32 -0.05 -0.32 6.52
C PHE A 32 -1.51 -0.06 6.21
N ILE A 33 -2.24 0.67 7.05
CA ILE A 33 -3.65 1.01 6.81
C ILE A 33 -3.79 1.88 5.56
N ILE A 34 -2.98 2.95 5.45
CA ILE A 34 -3.01 3.89 4.32
C ILE A 34 -2.62 3.20 3.01
N GLY A 35 -1.73 2.21 3.04
CA GLY A 35 -1.27 1.48 1.87
C GLY A 35 -2.19 0.33 1.45
N PHE A 36 -2.60 -0.53 2.40
CA PHE A 36 -3.39 -1.72 2.10
C PHE A 36 -4.84 -1.41 1.75
N ILE A 37 -5.49 -0.45 2.40
CA ILE A 37 -6.90 -0.13 2.09
C ILE A 37 -7.07 0.23 0.61
N PRO A 38 -6.29 1.17 0.02
CA PRO A 38 -6.34 1.46 -1.41
C PRO A 38 -6.03 0.26 -2.30
N ILE A 39 -5.08 -0.61 -1.93
CA ILE A 39 -4.77 -1.83 -2.69
C ILE A 39 -5.96 -2.78 -2.70
N ILE A 40 -6.59 -3.00 -1.56
CA ILE A 40 -7.77 -3.87 -1.45
C ILE A 40 -8.91 -3.30 -2.31
N ILE A 41 -9.20 -2.00 -2.19
CA ILE A 41 -10.22 -1.33 -3.02
C ILE A 41 -9.87 -1.46 -4.49
N SER A 42 -8.60 -1.31 -4.87
CA SER A 42 -8.16 -1.45 -6.27
C SER A 42 -8.50 -2.83 -6.84
N GLY A 43 -8.31 -3.91 -6.07
CA GLY A 43 -8.64 -5.27 -6.49
C GLY A 43 -10.14 -5.49 -6.70
N PHE A 44 -11.00 -4.87 -5.88
CA PHE A 44 -12.44 -4.88 -6.10
C PHE A 44 -12.82 -4.12 -7.38
N MET A 45 -12.21 -2.95 -7.60
CA MET A 45 -12.50 -2.11 -8.76
C MET A 45 -12.05 -2.74 -10.08
N SER A 46 -10.93 -3.48 -10.08
CA SER A 46 -10.45 -4.23 -11.26
C SER A 46 -11.21 -5.52 -11.53
N GLY A 47 -12.02 -5.99 -10.56
CA GLY A 47 -12.70 -7.27 -10.65
C GLY A 47 -11.81 -8.48 -10.30
N ALA A 48 -10.64 -8.28 -9.70
CA ALA A 48 -9.71 -9.35 -9.33
C ALA A 48 -10.31 -10.36 -8.33
N TYR A 49 -11.31 -9.94 -7.55
CA TYR A 49 -12.02 -10.79 -6.58
C TYR A 49 -13.35 -11.36 -7.09
N VAL A 50 -13.68 -11.16 -8.37
CA VAL A 50 -14.99 -11.53 -8.95
C VAL A 50 -14.81 -12.61 -10.03
N SER A 51 -15.79 -13.51 -10.18
CA SER A 51 -15.79 -14.56 -11.21
C SER A 51 -15.65 -14.01 -12.64
N GLY A 52 -14.88 -14.71 -13.48
CA GLY A 52 -14.60 -14.32 -14.87
C GLY A 52 -15.84 -14.03 -15.73
N ASP A 53 -16.95 -14.75 -15.52
CA ASP A 53 -18.19 -14.52 -16.28
C ASP A 53 -18.82 -13.15 -15.98
N ARG A 54 -18.77 -12.71 -14.72
CA ARG A 54 -19.22 -11.37 -14.31
C ARG A 54 -18.28 -10.28 -14.83
N VAL A 55 -16.97 -10.57 -14.86
CA VAL A 55 -15.98 -9.66 -15.43
C VAL A 55 -16.21 -9.49 -16.94
N ARG A 56 -16.47 -10.58 -17.68
CA ARG A 56 -16.86 -10.56 -19.10
C ARG A 56 -18.17 -9.80 -19.34
N GLY A 57 -19.15 -9.94 -18.46
CA GLY A 57 -20.38 -9.16 -18.48
C GLY A 57 -20.17 -7.65 -18.28
N ASN A 58 -19.23 -7.25 -17.41
CA ASN A 58 -18.89 -5.84 -17.15
C ASN A 58 -18.17 -5.12 -18.31
N TYR A 59 -17.62 -5.84 -19.30
CA TYR A 59 -17.05 -5.21 -20.50
C TYR A 59 -18.11 -4.67 -21.49
N SER A 60 -19.40 -4.94 -21.24
CA SER A 60 -20.50 -4.42 -22.06
C SER A 60 -20.58 -2.88 -22.04
N ASP A 61 -20.18 -2.24 -20.94
CA ASP A 61 -19.96 -0.79 -20.85
C ASP A 61 -18.45 -0.50 -20.76
N SER A 62 -17.84 -0.32 -21.92
CA SER A 62 -16.39 -0.12 -22.04
C SER A 62 -15.90 1.18 -21.40
N LYS A 63 -16.77 2.19 -21.28
CA LYS A 63 -16.40 3.48 -20.69
C LYS A 63 -16.34 3.39 -19.17
N ASP A 64 -17.39 2.86 -18.54
CA ASP A 64 -17.39 2.63 -17.08
C ASP A 64 -16.23 1.71 -16.68
N PHE A 65 -16.05 0.61 -17.42
CA PHE A 65 -14.95 -0.32 -17.16
C PHE A 65 -13.58 0.37 -17.24
N HIS A 66 -13.35 1.21 -18.26
CA HIS A 66 -12.09 1.92 -18.41
C HIS A 66 -11.86 2.90 -17.26
N GLU A 67 -12.85 3.70 -16.89
CA GLU A 67 -12.74 4.67 -15.80
C GLU A 67 -12.45 3.99 -14.45
N ARG A 68 -13.15 2.88 -14.16
CA ARG A 68 -12.92 2.06 -12.97
C ARG A 68 -11.53 1.41 -12.98
N SER A 69 -11.08 0.91 -14.11
CA SER A 69 -9.75 0.32 -14.27
C SER A 69 -8.62 1.35 -14.08
N VAL A 70 -8.81 2.56 -14.60
CA VAL A 70 -7.88 3.68 -14.38
C VAL A 70 -7.83 4.06 -12.89
N MET A 71 -8.98 4.14 -12.21
CA MET A 71 -9.01 4.46 -10.78
C MET A 71 -8.42 3.34 -9.92
N SER A 72 -8.72 2.07 -10.24
CA SER A 72 -8.09 0.89 -9.64
C SER A 72 -6.56 0.98 -9.74
N THR A 73 -6.04 1.18 -10.95
CA THR A 73 -4.60 1.29 -11.18
C THR A 73 -3.99 2.45 -10.38
N LYS A 74 -4.70 3.59 -10.26
CA LYS A 74 -4.22 4.72 -9.47
C LYS A 74 -4.09 4.38 -7.98
N LEU A 75 -5.10 3.73 -7.40
CA LEU A 75 -5.12 3.31 -6.00
C LEU A 75 -4.04 2.26 -5.71
N PHE A 76 -3.87 1.29 -6.60
CA PHE A 76 -2.84 0.27 -6.49
C PHE A 76 -1.43 0.88 -6.50
N LEU A 77 -1.15 1.75 -7.49
CA LEU A 77 0.14 2.43 -7.61
C LEU A 77 0.41 3.40 -6.46
N PHE A 78 -0.63 3.97 -5.85
CA PHE A 78 -0.48 4.77 -4.64
C PHE A 78 -0.10 3.90 -3.43
N GLY A 79 -0.81 2.78 -3.22
CA GLY A 79 -0.64 1.95 -2.03
C GLY A 79 0.69 1.21 -1.97
N ILE A 80 1.23 0.74 -3.12
CA ILE A 80 2.50 -0.02 -3.16
C ILE A 80 3.64 0.69 -2.42
N PRO A 81 4.07 1.91 -2.80
CA PRO A 81 5.19 2.57 -2.15
C PRO A 81 4.94 2.84 -0.66
N VAL A 82 3.68 3.05 -0.26
CA VAL A 82 3.31 3.23 1.16
C VAL A 82 3.47 1.94 1.95
N VAL A 83 2.99 0.80 1.42
CA VAL A 83 3.19 -0.51 2.05
C VAL A 83 4.66 -0.88 2.11
N LEU A 84 5.43 -0.62 1.04
CA LEU A 84 6.87 -0.86 1.02
C LEU A 84 7.61 -0.06 2.10
N ALA A 85 7.20 1.20 2.34
CA ALA A 85 7.74 2.00 3.43
C ALA A 85 7.44 1.38 4.80
N ALA A 86 6.20 0.92 5.05
CA ALA A 86 5.84 0.22 6.29
C ALA A 86 6.69 -1.05 6.51
N ILE A 87 6.87 -1.85 5.45
CA ILE A 87 7.72 -3.05 5.48
C ILE A 87 9.18 -2.69 5.80
N ALA A 88 9.71 -1.64 5.19
CA ALA A 88 11.09 -1.19 5.45
C ALA A 88 11.28 -0.76 6.91
N ILE A 89 10.32 -0.05 7.50
CA ILE A 89 10.34 0.31 8.94
C ILE A 89 10.36 -0.96 9.79
N HIS A 90 9.48 -1.92 9.50
CA HIS A 90 9.41 -3.19 10.24
C HIS A 90 10.77 -3.91 10.25
N PHE A 91 11.38 -4.12 9.08
CA PHE A 91 12.68 -4.79 8.98
C PHE A 91 13.78 -4.02 9.69
N PHE A 92 13.86 -2.70 9.50
CA PHE A 92 14.90 -1.88 10.13
C PHE A 92 14.84 -1.92 11.65
N PHE A 93 13.64 -1.76 12.23
CA PHE A 93 13.47 -1.80 13.69
C PHE A 93 13.62 -3.22 14.26
N PHE A 94 13.19 -4.25 13.53
CA PHE A 94 13.43 -5.64 13.90
C PHE A 94 14.93 -5.98 13.96
N GLU A 95 15.71 -5.57 12.95
CA GLU A 95 17.16 -5.75 12.94
C GLU A 95 17.85 -4.95 14.06
N LYS A 96 17.38 -3.73 14.33
CA LYS A 96 17.85 -2.92 15.46
C LYS A 96 17.66 -3.68 16.78
N LEU A 97 16.47 -4.23 17.04
CA LEU A 97 16.18 -4.99 18.26
C LEU A 97 17.09 -6.23 18.41
N LYS A 98 17.34 -6.93 17.31
CA LYS A 98 18.25 -8.09 17.26
C LYS A 98 19.68 -7.69 17.59
N ASN A 99 20.16 -6.57 17.04
CA ASN A 99 21.51 -6.06 17.31
C ASN A 99 21.71 -5.62 18.76
N PHE A 100 20.65 -5.19 19.45
CA PHE A 100 20.67 -4.90 20.89
C PHE A 100 20.52 -6.15 21.78
N GLY A 101 20.43 -7.36 21.22
CA GLY A 101 20.32 -8.61 21.99
C GLY A 101 18.97 -8.77 22.70
N LEU A 102 17.96 -7.98 22.31
CA LEU A 102 16.62 -7.98 22.92
C LEU A 102 15.67 -9.04 22.33
N VAL A 103 16.07 -9.70 21.25
CA VAL A 103 15.34 -10.83 20.63
C VAL A 103 16.26 -12.04 20.60
N LEU A 104 15.87 -13.11 21.29
CA LEU A 104 16.60 -14.39 21.26
C LEU A 104 16.55 -14.99 19.86
N ARG A 105 17.70 -15.53 19.44
CA ARG A 105 17.99 -16.07 18.10
C ARG A 105 16.99 -17.11 17.61
#